data_AF-A0A7J8RQ90-F1
#
_entry.id   AF-A0A7J8RQ90-F1
#
_cell.length_a   1.000
_cell.length_b   1.000
_cell.length_c   1.000
_cell.angle_alpha   90.00
_cell.angle_beta   90.00
_cell.angle_gamma   90.00
#
_symmetry.space_group_name_H-M   'P 1'
#
loop_
_entity.id
_entity.type
_entity.pdbx_description
1 polymer ?
#
loop_
_entity_poly.entity_id
_entity_poly.type
_entity_poly.pdbx_seq_one_letter_code
_entity_poly.pdbx_strand_id
1 'polypeptide(L)'
;MVKALKEETMVTTMALSTRIKELKGGLALCRAVVGKGVSSAALSNKDVSKLKEFVGTKQDRITDKMQCEIETWQEFQCELKGQFYPKFTEEEARAKLQGITQRGTVGEYVREFKELMLQVSKVTEKEALLAFQNGLKLWVRQ
;
A
#
# COMPACT_ATOMS: atom_id res chain seq x y z
N MET A 1 0.01 -3.45 47.20
CA MET A 1 0.62 -2.98 45.93
C MET A 1 0.65 -4.07 44.86
N VAL A 2 1.26 -5.24 45.13
CA VAL A 2 1.36 -6.37 44.16
C VAL A 2 0.00 -6.90 43.66
N LYS A 3 -1.04 -6.90 44.52
CA LYS A 3 -2.38 -7.36 44.14
C LYS A 3 -3.06 -6.44 43.10
N ALA A 4 -2.99 -5.12 43.31
CA ALA A 4 -3.54 -4.13 42.39
C ALA A 4 -2.84 -4.15 41.01
N LEU A 5 -1.52 -4.31 41.00
CA LEU A 5 -0.73 -4.52 39.77
C LEU A 5 -1.14 -5.80 39.03
N LYS A 6 -1.51 -6.86 39.77
CA LYS A 6 -2.01 -8.11 39.16
C LYS A 6 -3.41 -7.94 38.56
N GLU A 7 -4.27 -7.17 39.21
CA GLU A 7 -5.59 -6.82 38.68
C GLU A 7 -5.47 -5.99 37.39
N GLU A 8 -4.64 -4.95 37.36
CA GLU A 8 -4.44 -4.10 36.17
C GLU A 8 -3.84 -4.87 34.99
N THR A 9 -2.87 -5.76 35.26
CA THR A 9 -2.28 -6.61 34.22
C THR A 9 -3.27 -7.66 33.70
N MET A 10 -4.17 -8.18 34.54
CA MET A 10 -5.27 -9.05 34.10
C MET A 10 -6.29 -8.29 33.24
N VAL A 11 -6.66 -7.06 33.60
CA VAL A 11 -7.63 -6.26 32.85
C VAL A 11 -7.08 -5.89 31.46
N THR A 12 -5.82 -5.46 31.39
CA THR A 12 -5.18 -5.09 30.13
C THR A 12 -4.97 -6.29 29.20
N THR A 13 -4.60 -7.45 29.75
CA THR A 13 -4.48 -8.70 28.97
C THR A 13 -5.82 -9.18 28.43
N MET A 14 -6.90 -9.07 29.20
CA MET A 14 -8.24 -9.39 28.72
C MET A 14 -8.71 -8.44 27.61
N ALA A 15 -8.47 -7.13 27.75
CA ALA A 15 -8.84 -6.13 26.74
C ALA A 15 -8.11 -6.36 25.40
N LEU A 16 -6.80 -6.67 25.45
CA LEU A 16 -6.02 -7.00 24.26
C LEU A 16 -6.49 -8.30 23.61
N SER A 17 -6.79 -9.34 24.40
CA SER A 17 -7.28 -10.62 23.88
C SER A 17 -8.62 -10.48 23.16
N THR A 18 -9.54 -9.67 23.69
CA THR A 18 -10.83 -9.35 23.05
C THR A 18 -10.62 -8.67 21.71
N ARG A 19 -9.77 -7.64 21.66
CA ARG A 19 -9.52 -6.86 20.44
C ARG A 19 -8.83 -7.69 19.35
N ILE A 20 -7.95 -8.62 19.73
CA ILE A 20 -7.35 -9.59 18.80
C ILE A 20 -8.42 -10.51 18.19
N LYS A 21 -9.41 -10.96 18.97
CA LYS A 21 -10.51 -11.79 18.46
C LYS A 21 -11.41 -11.02 17.48
N GLU A 22 -11.76 -9.77 17.81
CA GLU A 22 -12.54 -8.89 16.93
C GLU A 22 -11.82 -8.63 15.60
N LEU A 23 -10.52 -8.32 15.65
CA LEU A 23 -9.71 -8.10 14.46
C LEU A 23 -9.60 -9.36 13.58
N LYS A 24 -9.47 -10.55 14.19
CA LYS A 24 -9.48 -11.83 13.46
C LYS A 24 -10.82 -12.09 12.78
N GLY A 25 -11.94 -11.75 13.43
CA GLY A 25 -13.28 -11.86 12.85
C GLY A 25 -13.48 -10.94 11.64
N GLY A 26 -13.06 -9.67 11.74
CA GLY A 26 -13.11 -8.71 10.64
C GLY A 26 -12.27 -9.13 9.42
N LEU A 27 -11.07 -9.67 9.68
CA LEU A 27 -10.17 -10.17 8.63
C LEU A 27 -10.76 -11.37 7.87
N ALA A 28 -11.46 -12.27 8.57
CA ALA A 28 -12.16 -13.40 7.94
C ALA A 28 -13.25 -12.94 6.98
N LEU A 29 -13.97 -11.86 7.33
CA LEU A 29 -15.01 -11.28 6.49
C LEU A 29 -14.43 -10.62 5.23
N CYS A 30 -13.34 -9.86 5.37
CA CYS A 30 -12.62 -9.28 4.24
C CYS A 30 -12.07 -10.38 3.30
N ARG A 31 -11.54 -11.47 3.86
CA ARG A 31 -11.03 -12.61 3.08
C ARG A 31 -12.14 -13.30 2.27
N ALA A 32 -13.34 -13.45 2.84
CA ALA A 32 -14.48 -14.07 2.14
C ALA A 32 -14.98 -13.24 0.95
N VAL A 33 -14.89 -11.90 1.04
CA VAL A 33 -15.26 -10.99 -0.05
C VAL A 33 -14.22 -10.99 -1.18
N VAL A 34 -12.94 -11.22 -0.86
CA VAL A 34 -11.86 -11.29 -1.87
C VAL A 34 -11.79 -12.66 -2.54
N GLY A 35 -12.10 -13.75 -1.82
CA GLY A 35 -12.06 -15.12 -2.37
C GLY A 35 -13.26 -15.49 -3.25
N LYS A 36 -14.41 -14.84 -3.07
CA LYS A 36 -15.51 -14.87 -4.04
C LYS A 36 -15.30 -13.69 -4.98
N GLY A 37 -14.65 -13.94 -6.10
CA GLY A 37 -14.61 -12.96 -7.19
C GLY A 37 -16.01 -12.37 -7.38
N VAL A 38 -16.08 -11.04 -7.50
CA VAL A 38 -17.30 -10.33 -7.85
C VAL A 38 -17.76 -10.85 -9.22
N SER A 39 -18.58 -11.89 -9.20
CA SER A 39 -19.48 -12.22 -10.29
C SER A 39 -20.67 -11.28 -10.14
N SER A 40 -20.68 -10.29 -11.02
CA SER A 40 -21.81 -9.46 -11.44
C SER A 40 -23.19 -9.89 -10.90
N ALA A 41 -23.79 -9.01 -10.09
CA ALA A 41 -25.25 -8.83 -10.08
C ALA A 41 -25.60 -7.41 -9.57
N ALA A 42 -25.93 -6.55 -10.53
CA ALA A 42 -26.81 -5.39 -10.43
C ALA A 42 -26.60 -4.40 -9.26
N LEU A 43 -25.68 -3.46 -9.44
CA LEU A 43 -25.93 -2.08 -9.06
C LEU A 43 -26.04 -1.26 -10.35
N SER A 44 -27.29 -0.94 -10.71
CA SER A 44 -27.60 0.03 -11.75
C SER A 44 -27.04 1.38 -11.30
N ASN A 45 -25.97 1.83 -11.93
CA ASN A 45 -25.62 3.24 -12.00
C ASN A 45 -25.13 3.50 -13.43
N LYS A 46 -25.98 4.19 -14.18
CA LYS A 46 -25.67 4.73 -15.50
C LYS A 46 -24.49 5.71 -15.36
N ASP A 47 -23.65 5.73 -16.39
CA ASP A 47 -22.53 6.64 -16.62
C ASP A 47 -21.20 6.37 -15.87
N VAL A 48 -20.56 5.25 -16.24
CA VAL A 48 -19.09 5.22 -16.35
C VAL A 48 -18.75 4.83 -17.78
N SER A 49 -18.57 5.84 -18.63
CA SER A 49 -18.22 5.64 -20.03
C SER A 49 -16.83 5.00 -20.16
N LYS A 50 -16.84 3.78 -20.70
CA LYS A 50 -15.78 3.08 -21.46
C LYS A 50 -14.44 2.87 -20.74
N LEU A 51 -14.32 1.74 -20.07
CA LEU A 51 -13.02 1.07 -19.93
C LEU A 51 -12.69 0.40 -21.28
N LYS A 52 -11.66 0.91 -21.95
CA LYS A 52 -11.12 0.37 -23.20
C LYS A 52 -10.57 -1.04 -22.92
N GLU A 53 -10.94 -2.01 -23.75
CA GLU A 53 -10.42 -3.39 -23.73
C GLU A 53 -8.90 -3.41 -23.52
N PHE A 54 -8.47 -3.96 -22.39
CA PHE A 54 -7.08 -4.28 -22.15
C PHE A 54 -6.83 -5.69 -22.70
N VAL A 55 -6.53 -5.77 -24.00
CA VAL A 55 -5.93 -6.98 -24.58
C VAL A 55 -4.46 -7.02 -24.16
N GLY A 56 -4.22 -7.69 -23.04
CA GLY A 56 -2.89 -8.08 -22.59
C GLY A 56 -2.68 -9.57 -22.86
N THR A 57 -2.25 -9.93 -24.06
CA THR A 57 -1.71 -11.26 -24.33
C THR A 57 -0.34 -11.41 -23.67
N LYS A 58 -0.26 -12.10 -22.54
CA LYS A 58 0.60 -13.29 -22.36
C LYS A 58 0.49 -13.88 -20.96
N GLN A 59 -0.04 -15.10 -20.98
CA GLN A 59 0.14 -16.23 -20.09
C GLN A 59 1.46 -16.26 -19.30
N ASP A 60 1.35 -16.82 -18.09
CA ASP A 60 2.37 -17.56 -17.33
C ASP A 60 3.22 -16.84 -16.27
N ARG A 61 2.58 -16.19 -15.27
CA ARG A 61 3.17 -16.02 -13.91
C ARG A 61 2.16 -16.00 -12.74
N ILE A 62 0.87 -16.28 -12.98
CA ILE A 62 -0.16 -16.11 -11.93
C ILE A 62 -0.43 -17.42 -11.16
N THR A 63 -0.03 -18.57 -11.68
CA THR A 63 -0.49 -19.88 -11.17
C THR A 63 0.38 -20.51 -10.08
N ASP A 64 1.42 -19.84 -9.57
CA ASP A 64 2.38 -20.49 -8.63
C ASP A 64 2.60 -19.75 -7.29
N LYS A 65 1.88 -18.65 -7.03
CA LYS A 65 2.07 -17.84 -5.80
C LYS A 65 0.82 -17.58 -4.97
N MET A 66 -0.28 -18.27 -5.23
CA MET A 66 -1.48 -18.17 -4.38
C MET A 66 -1.33 -18.86 -3.00
N GLN A 67 -0.17 -19.44 -2.67
CA GLN A 67 0.06 -20.20 -1.43
C GLN A 67 1.32 -19.78 -0.65
N CYS A 68 1.79 -18.53 -0.75
CA CYS A 68 2.76 -18.04 0.23
C CYS A 68 2.01 -17.61 1.51
N GLU A 69 2.21 -18.34 2.60
CA GLU A 69 1.81 -17.87 3.94
C GLU A 69 2.55 -16.55 4.21
N ILE A 70 1.78 -15.46 4.33
CA ILE A 70 2.29 -14.18 4.75
C ILE A 70 2.47 -14.26 6.27
N GLU A 71 3.70 -14.49 6.72
CA GLU A 71 4.05 -14.63 8.13
C GLU A 71 4.37 -13.29 8.77
N THR A 72 4.87 -12.33 7.97
CA THR A 72 5.29 -11.01 8.45
C THR A 72 4.49 -9.86 7.84
N TRP A 73 4.38 -8.77 8.60
CA TRP A 73 3.79 -7.52 8.09
C TRP A 73 4.54 -6.97 6.86
N GLN A 74 5.86 -7.18 6.79
CA GLN A 74 6.67 -6.75 5.64
C GLN A 74 6.33 -7.57 4.38
N GLU A 75 6.14 -8.88 4.50
CA GLU A 75 5.66 -9.72 3.40
C GLU A 75 4.27 -9.28 2.92
N PHE A 76 3.37 -8.95 3.85
CA PHE A 76 2.06 -8.42 3.50
C PHE A 76 2.17 -7.15 2.66
N GLN A 77 3.02 -6.21 3.07
CA GLN A 77 3.23 -4.98 2.32
C GLN A 77 3.87 -5.23 0.95
N CYS A 78 4.78 -6.20 0.83
CA CYS A 78 5.39 -6.57 -0.44
C CYS A 78 4.39 -7.19 -1.42
N GLU A 79 3.57 -8.15 -0.96
CA GLU A 79 2.58 -8.83 -1.80
C GLU A 79 1.48 -7.84 -2.24
N LEU A 80 1.00 -7.01 -1.31
CA LEU A 80 0.03 -5.96 -1.61
C LEU A 80 0.58 -4.95 -2.64
N LYS A 81 1.86 -4.58 -2.52
CA LYS A 81 2.53 -3.71 -3.50
C LYS A 81 2.63 -4.39 -4.87
N GLY A 82 3.01 -5.67 -4.92
CA GLY A 82 3.15 -6.44 -6.16
C GLY A 82 1.83 -6.63 -6.92
N GLN A 83 0.70 -6.75 -6.22
CA GLN A 83 -0.60 -6.98 -6.86
C GLN A 83 -1.34 -5.71 -7.28
N PHE A 84 -1.13 -4.59 -6.58
CA PHE A 84 -1.95 -3.39 -6.75
C PHE A 84 -1.19 -2.14 -7.22
N TYR A 85 0.14 -2.16 -7.35
CA TYR A 85 0.90 -1.04 -7.89
C TYR A 85 1.39 -1.32 -9.32
N PRO A 86 0.86 -0.60 -10.33
CA PRO A 86 1.44 -0.59 -11.67
C PRO A 86 2.00 0.80 -12.04
N LYS A 87 3.30 0.89 -12.36
CA LYS A 87 3.82 1.64 -13.54
C LYS A 87 5.33 1.58 -13.77
N PHE A 88 6.13 1.47 -12.72
CA PHE A 88 7.60 1.49 -12.83
C PHE A 88 8.21 0.29 -12.10
N THR A 89 9.26 -0.29 -12.69
CA THR A 89 10.13 -1.19 -11.93
C THR A 89 10.75 -0.41 -10.76
N GLU A 90 11.16 -1.09 -9.69
CA GLU A 90 11.78 -0.41 -8.54
C GLU A 90 12.97 0.48 -8.98
N GLU A 91 13.73 0.02 -9.97
CA GLU A 91 14.86 0.75 -10.56
C GLU A 91 14.40 2.02 -11.29
N GLU A 92 13.35 1.93 -12.12
CA GLU A 92 12.77 3.08 -12.82
C GLU A 92 12.19 4.11 -11.84
N ALA A 93 11.48 3.65 -10.80
CA ALA A 93 10.95 4.52 -9.76
C ALA A 93 12.07 5.23 -9.00
N ARG A 94 13.17 4.51 -8.70
CA ARG A 94 14.35 5.06 -8.04
C ARG A 94 15.06 6.10 -8.91
N ALA A 95 15.24 5.82 -10.20
CA ALA A 95 15.83 6.77 -11.14
C ALA A 95 14.98 8.06 -11.26
N LYS A 96 13.65 7.92 -11.30
CA LYS A 96 12.73 9.06 -11.30
C LYS A 96 12.73 9.85 -10.00
N LEU A 97 12.87 9.17 -8.86
CA LEU A 97 12.97 9.83 -7.56
C LEU A 97 14.25 10.69 -7.48
N GLN A 98 15.37 10.17 -7.98
CA GLN A 98 16.64 10.90 -8.03
C GLN A 98 16.59 12.13 -8.96
N GLY A 99 15.84 12.05 -10.06
CA GLY A 99 15.67 13.12 -11.04
C GLY A 99 14.38 13.94 -10.89
N ILE A 100 13.66 13.83 -9.78
CA ILE A 100 12.35 14.48 -9.64
C ILE A 100 12.53 16.00 -9.69
N THR A 101 11.68 16.69 -10.45
CA THR A 101 11.69 18.15 -10.56
C THR A 101 10.26 18.66 -10.54
N GLN A 102 10.00 19.69 -9.76
CA GLN A 102 8.72 20.39 -9.74
C GLN A 102 8.46 21.03 -11.11
N ARG A 103 7.52 20.48 -11.88
CA ARG A 103 7.09 21.04 -13.17
C ARG A 103 5.94 22.05 -12.97
N GLY A 104 4.92 21.68 -12.21
CA GLY A 104 3.74 22.49 -11.91
C GLY A 104 3.72 23.06 -10.49
N THR A 105 2.58 22.91 -9.84
CA THR A 105 2.34 23.34 -8.46
C THR A 105 3.12 22.48 -7.46
N VAL A 106 3.31 23.01 -6.24
CA VAL A 106 3.94 22.24 -5.15
C VAL A 106 3.07 21.02 -4.79
N GLY A 107 1.73 21.14 -4.86
CA GLY A 107 0.82 20.03 -4.58
C GLY A 107 0.96 18.87 -5.57
N GLU A 108 1.13 19.15 -6.86
CA GLU A 108 1.41 18.14 -7.88
C GLU A 108 2.79 17.49 -7.66
N TYR A 109 3.81 18.29 -7.33
CA TYR A 109 5.14 17.78 -7.01
C TYR A 109 5.13 16.84 -5.81
N VAL A 110 4.47 17.23 -4.71
CA VAL A 110 4.35 16.39 -3.50
C VAL A 110 3.59 15.10 -3.82
N ARG A 111 2.58 15.15 -4.70
CA ARG A 111 1.85 13.97 -5.14
C ARG A 111 2.75 13.01 -5.93
N GLU A 112 3.46 13.50 -6.95
CA GLU A 112 4.41 12.69 -7.74
C GLU A 112 5.51 12.11 -6.85
N PHE A 113 6.06 12.90 -5.92
CA PHE A 113 7.09 12.45 -4.99
C PHE A 113 6.60 11.30 -4.10
N LYS A 114 5.39 11.42 -3.52
CA LYS A 114 4.78 10.37 -2.69
C LYS A 114 4.53 9.10 -3.50
N GLU A 115 4.08 9.22 -4.75
CA GLU A 115 3.85 8.07 -5.63
C GLU A 115 5.15 7.31 -5.93
N LEU A 116 6.27 8.02 -6.12
CA LEU A 116 7.59 7.41 -6.32
C LEU A 116 8.12 6.76 -5.03
N MET A 117 7.95 7.40 -3.88
CA MET A 117 8.33 6.86 -2.57
C MET A 117 7.60 5.56 -2.22
N LEU A 118 6.37 5.38 -2.69
CA LEU A 118 5.60 4.16 -2.46
C LEU A 118 6.11 2.98 -3.29
N GLN A 119 6.62 3.27 -4.50
CA GLN A 119 7.15 2.28 -5.44
C GLN A 119 8.56 1.81 -5.10
N VAL A 120 9.38 2.63 -4.43
CA VAL A 120 10.72 2.23 -4.00
C VAL A 120 10.65 1.60 -2.60
N SER A 121 11.01 0.33 -2.50
CA SER A 121 10.82 -0.48 -1.29
C SER A 121 11.74 -0.09 -0.11
N LYS A 122 12.93 0.45 -0.39
CA LYS A 122 13.94 0.84 0.62
C LYS A 122 14.55 2.22 0.32
N VAL A 123 13.77 3.29 0.50
CA VAL A 123 14.33 4.66 0.47
C VAL A 123 14.71 5.06 1.89
N THR A 124 15.95 5.50 2.08
CA THR A 124 16.39 6.09 3.35
C THR A 124 15.80 7.49 3.50
N GLU A 125 15.45 7.90 4.72
CA GLU A 125 14.96 9.26 4.99
C GLU A 125 15.88 10.35 4.42
N LYS A 126 17.20 10.16 4.54
CA LYS A 126 18.21 11.06 3.97
C LYS A 126 18.13 11.16 2.44
N GLU A 127 17.92 10.04 1.75
CA GLU A 127 17.80 10.00 0.29
C GLU A 127 16.51 10.67 -0.17
N ALA A 128 15.40 10.39 0.53
CA ALA A 128 14.11 11.02 0.28
C ALA A 128 14.19 12.55 0.46
N LEU A 129 14.77 13.01 1.57
CA LEU A 129 14.92 14.42 1.87
C LEU A 129 15.76 15.13 0.81
N LEU A 130 16.88 14.52 0.40
CA LEU A 130 17.77 15.09 -0.60
C LEU A 130 17.11 15.18 -1.98
N ALA A 131 16.40 14.13 -2.40
CA ALA A 131 15.60 14.14 -3.63
C ALA A 131 14.48 15.20 -3.58
N PHE A 132 13.79 15.31 -2.45
CA PHE A 132 12.71 16.27 -2.25
C PHE A 132 13.24 17.71 -2.31
N GLN A 133 14.32 18.00 -1.60
CA GLN A 133 14.93 19.32 -1.63
C GLN A 133 15.41 19.63 -3.03
N ASN A 134 16.22 18.77 -3.64
CA ASN A 134 16.81 19.00 -4.97
C ASN A 134 15.78 19.20 -6.09
N GLY A 135 14.60 18.57 -5.98
CA GLY A 135 13.54 18.71 -6.98
C GLY A 135 12.68 19.97 -6.87
N LEU A 136 12.73 20.72 -5.76
CA LEU A 136 11.96 21.96 -5.60
C LEU A 136 12.55 23.12 -6.41
N LYS A 137 11.69 23.95 -7.01
CA LYS A 137 12.11 25.16 -7.72
C LYS A 137 12.76 26.18 -6.76
N LEU A 138 13.71 26.96 -7.29
CA LEU A 138 14.49 27.95 -6.51
C LEU A 138 13.60 28.95 -5.75
N TRP A 139 12.49 29.40 -6.33
CA TRP A 139 11.58 30.37 -5.70
C TRP A 139 10.69 29.78 -4.58
N VAL A 140 10.66 28.46 -4.42
CA VAL A 140 9.98 27.78 -3.29
C VAL A 140 10.94 27.59 -2.11
N ARG A 141 12.24 27.66 -2.34
CA ARG A 141 13.29 27.49 -1.32
C ARG A 141 13.67 28.78 -0.60
N GLN A 142 12.95 29.87 -0.89
CA GLN A 142 13.26 31.22 -0.41
C GLN A 142 12.88 31.41 1.05
#